data_AF-A0A0L8FJZ7-F1
#
_entry.id   AF-A0A0L8FJZ7-F1
#
_cell.length_a   1.000
_cell.length_b   1.000
_cell.length_c   1.000
_cell.angle_alpha   90.00
_cell.angle_beta   90.00
_cell.angle_gamma   90.00
#
_symmetry.space_group_name_H-M   'P 1'
#
loop_
_entity.id
_entity.type
_entity.pdbx_description
1 polymer ?
#
loop_
_entity_poly.entity_id
_entity_poly.type
_entity_poly.pdbx_seq_one_letter_code
_entity_poly.pdbx_strand_id
1 'polypeptide(L)'
;MATPVAIQVNLHPTMNWDADDIVEAFKKFKQKTQLAFKSFLKGTTADEKVSYTLLWTGEKGLDLFNSWDMSESDCNNPDTFLQKFERHLEPRSNHRIHRYEFQGLKQDPQETIDHFLSRLKNVAEIQRQGRKHC
;
A
#
# COMPACT_ATOMS: atom_id res chain seq x y z
N MET A 1 -16.12 6.74 -41.56
CA MET A 1 -16.53 7.59 -40.42
C MET A 1 -16.13 6.87 -39.15
N ALA A 2 -14.95 7.16 -38.59
CA ALA A 2 -14.51 6.57 -37.33
C ALA A 2 -15.16 7.32 -36.18
N THR A 3 -15.89 6.62 -35.32
CA THR A 3 -16.45 7.19 -34.09
C THR A 3 -15.31 7.58 -33.14
N PRO A 4 -15.36 8.74 -32.47
CA PRO A 4 -14.34 9.09 -31.50
C PRO A 4 -14.50 8.17 -30.29
N VAL A 5 -13.45 7.38 -30.01
CA VAL A 5 -13.32 6.66 -28.74
C VAL A 5 -13.25 7.72 -27.64
N ALA A 6 -14.29 7.80 -26.82
CA ALA A 6 -14.27 8.61 -25.61
C ALA A 6 -13.18 8.03 -24.70
N ILE A 7 -12.02 8.70 -24.65
CA ILE A 7 -11.01 8.45 -23.63
C ILE A 7 -11.64 8.92 -22.32
N GLN A 8 -12.20 7.97 -21.57
CA GLN A 8 -12.75 8.22 -20.25
C GLN A 8 -11.56 8.52 -19.32
N VAL A 9 -11.23 9.80 -19.21
CA VAL A 9 -10.25 10.28 -18.24
C VAL A 9 -10.86 10.12 -16.85
N ASN A 10 -10.59 8.99 -16.19
CA ASN A 10 -10.93 8.82 -14.78
C ASN A 10 -10.07 9.79 -13.95
N LEU A 11 -10.53 11.03 -13.82
CA LEU A 11 -9.92 12.05 -12.96
C LEU A 11 -9.97 11.63 -11.49
N HIS A 12 -10.91 10.76 -11.13
CA HIS A 12 -11.10 10.28 -9.78
C HIS A 12 -10.18 9.08 -9.52
N PRO A 13 -9.28 9.17 -8.53
CA PRO A 13 -8.57 8.00 -8.03
C PRO A 13 -9.56 6.90 -7.66
N THR A 14 -9.17 5.65 -7.87
CA THR A 14 -9.97 4.49 -7.43
C THR A 14 -9.00 3.43 -6.96
N MET A 15 -9.24 2.91 -5.76
CA MET A 15 -8.41 1.85 -5.20
C MET A 15 -8.75 0.52 -5.88
N ASN A 16 -7.72 -0.17 -6.39
CA ASN A 16 -7.87 -1.53 -6.91
C ASN A 16 -7.50 -2.53 -5.80
N TRP A 17 -8.52 -3.13 -5.20
CA TRP A 17 -8.37 -4.12 -4.13
C TRP A 17 -8.03 -5.52 -4.61
N ASP A 18 -8.21 -5.80 -5.89
CA ASP A 18 -8.02 -7.12 -6.48
C ASP A 18 -6.68 -7.20 -7.26
N ALA A 19 -5.76 -6.26 -6.99
CA ALA A 19 -4.42 -6.26 -7.56
C ALA A 19 -3.52 -7.33 -6.92
N ASP A 20 -2.67 -7.96 -7.73
CA ASP A 20 -1.69 -8.96 -7.26
C ASP A 20 -0.73 -8.36 -6.20
N ASP A 21 -0.29 -7.11 -6.40
CA ASP A 21 0.45 -6.32 -5.42
C ASP A 21 -0.44 -5.18 -4.89
N ILE A 22 -1.16 -5.47 -3.81
CA ILE A 22 -2.06 -4.52 -3.15
C ILE A 22 -1.32 -3.31 -2.56
N VAL A 23 -0.04 -3.48 -2.17
CA VAL A 23 0.78 -2.41 -1.59
C VAL A 23 1.19 -1.42 -2.66
N GLU A 24 1.65 -1.92 -3.81
CA GLU A 24 1.97 -1.07 -4.96
C GLU A 24 0.71 -0.39 -5.51
N ALA A 25 -0.41 -1.10 -5.57
CA ALA A 25 -1.69 -0.53 -5.97
C ALA A 25 -2.11 0.62 -5.04
N PHE A 26 -1.96 0.45 -3.72
CA PHE A 26 -2.23 1.50 -2.75
C PHE A 26 -1.28 2.69 -2.88
N LYS A 27 0.02 2.47 -3.12
CA LYS A 27 0.98 3.55 -3.38
C LYS A 27 0.58 4.39 -4.59
N LYS A 28 0.17 3.75 -5.69
CA LYS A 28 -0.33 4.43 -6.90
C LYS A 28 -1.62 5.19 -6.59
N PHE A 29 -2.53 4.59 -5.84
CA PHE A 29 -3.76 5.25 -5.38
C PHE A 29 -3.45 6.52 -4.56
N LYS A 30 -2.60 6.41 -3.54
CA LYS A 30 -2.16 7.53 -2.68
C LYS A 30 -1.58 8.68 -3.51
N GLN A 31 -0.71 8.37 -4.48
CA GLN A 31 -0.14 9.37 -5.38
C GLN A 31 -1.21 10.08 -6.22
N LYS A 32 -2.15 9.33 -6.82
CA LYS A 32 -3.26 9.90 -7.60
C LYS A 32 -4.16 10.80 -6.74
N THR A 33 -4.48 10.38 -5.52
CA THR A 33 -5.24 11.15 -4.53
C THR A 33 -4.55 12.47 -4.19
N GLN A 34 -3.25 12.44 -3.94
CA GLN A 34 -2.47 13.66 -3.69
C GLN A 34 -2.42 14.60 -4.92
N LEU A 35 -2.34 14.04 -6.13
CA LEU A 35 -2.40 14.83 -7.36
C LEU A 35 -3.78 15.47 -7.57
N ALA A 36 -4.87 14.77 -7.25
CA ALA A 36 -6.22 15.32 -7.31
C ALA A 36 -6.38 16.54 -6.38
N PHE A 37 -5.93 16.43 -5.13
CA PHE A 37 -5.96 17.53 -4.16
C PHE A 37 -5.05 18.72 -4.53
N LYS A 38 -3.97 18.48 -5.27
CA LYS A 38 -3.09 19.55 -5.78
C LYS A 38 -3.61 20.19 -7.06
N SER A 39 -4.48 19.52 -7.82
CA SER A 39 -4.96 19.97 -9.13
C SER A 39 -6.40 20.50 -9.04
N PHE A 40 -7.39 19.69 -9.39
CA PHE A 40 -8.77 20.10 -9.57
C PHE A 40 -9.58 20.16 -8.26
N LEU A 41 -9.06 19.59 -7.16
CA LEU A 41 -9.62 19.76 -5.81
C LEU A 41 -8.81 20.71 -4.94
N LYS A 42 -8.02 21.60 -5.55
CA LYS A 42 -7.24 22.60 -4.81
C LYS A 42 -8.17 23.54 -4.03
N GLY A 43 -7.96 23.63 -2.72
CA GLY A 43 -8.73 24.49 -1.82
C GLY A 43 -9.82 23.78 -1.00
N THR A 44 -10.00 22.47 -1.20
CA THR A 44 -10.84 21.63 -0.33
C THR A 44 -10.33 21.59 1.11
N THR A 45 -11.28 21.56 2.05
CA THR A 45 -11.00 21.43 3.48
C THR A 45 -10.41 20.05 3.80
N ALA A 46 -9.86 19.88 5.00
CA ALA A 46 -9.29 18.60 5.40
C ALA A 46 -10.35 17.49 5.47
N ASP A 47 -11.53 17.81 6.02
CA ASP A 47 -12.68 16.89 6.13
C ASP A 47 -13.25 16.48 4.75
N GLU A 48 -13.29 17.42 3.81
CA GLU A 48 -13.69 17.13 2.41
C GLU A 48 -12.70 16.17 1.76
N LYS A 49 -11.39 16.36 1.96
CA LYS A 49 -10.36 15.46 1.41
C LYS A 49 -10.49 14.05 1.97
N VAL A 50 -10.79 13.91 3.25
CA VAL A 50 -11.04 12.60 3.87
C VAL A 50 -12.26 11.95 3.25
N SER A 51 -13.35 12.69 3.10
CA SER A 51 -14.59 12.22 2.48
C SER A 51 -14.38 11.75 1.03
N TYR A 52 -13.66 12.53 0.21
CA TYR A 52 -13.29 12.13 -1.15
C TYR A 52 -12.42 10.88 -1.18
N THR A 53 -11.45 10.78 -0.27
CA THR A 53 -10.57 9.62 -0.20
C THR A 53 -11.36 8.35 0.15
N LEU A 54 -12.29 8.42 1.10
CA LEU A 54 -13.17 7.30 1.47
C LEU A 54 -14.04 6.86 0.30
N LEU A 55 -14.64 7.80 -0.43
CA LEU A 55 -15.44 7.52 -1.62
C LEU A 55 -14.61 6.78 -2.68
N TRP A 56 -13.35 7.18 -2.87
CA TRP A 56 -12.44 6.59 -3.84
C TRP A 56 -11.84 5.25 -3.41
N THR A 57 -11.82 4.96 -2.11
CA THR A 57 -11.45 3.62 -1.61
C THR A 57 -12.53 2.57 -1.81
N GLY A 58 -13.80 2.96 -2.02
CA GLY A 58 -14.91 2.02 -2.24
C GLY A 58 -15.29 1.20 -1.01
N GLU A 59 -16.17 0.21 -1.19
CA GLU A 59 -16.80 -0.56 -0.11
C GLU A 59 -15.79 -1.22 0.84
N LYS A 60 -14.81 -1.97 0.31
CA LYS A 60 -13.74 -2.59 1.12
C LYS A 60 -12.96 -1.57 1.96
N GLY A 61 -12.75 -0.37 1.42
CA GLY A 61 -12.10 0.72 2.15
C GLY A 61 -12.97 1.27 3.28
N LEU A 62 -14.28 1.43 3.03
CA LEU A 62 -15.25 1.86 4.03
C LEU A 62 -15.38 0.84 5.17
N ASP A 63 -15.44 -0.45 4.86
CA ASP A 63 -15.48 -1.51 5.88
C ASP A 63 -14.23 -1.47 6.77
N LEU A 64 -13.06 -1.29 6.16
CA LEU A 64 -11.81 -1.17 6.90
C LEU A 64 -11.80 0.09 7.78
N PHE A 65 -12.28 1.22 7.25
CA PHE A 65 -12.41 2.46 8.01
C PHE A 65 -13.36 2.29 9.20
N ASN A 66 -14.53 1.69 8.99
CA ASN A 66 -15.53 1.44 10.04
C ASN A 66 -15.03 0.46 11.11
N SER A 67 -14.06 -0.40 10.78
CA SER A 67 -13.43 -1.31 11.75
C SER A 67 -12.45 -0.61 12.70
N TRP A 68 -12.08 0.64 12.43
CA TRP A 68 -11.12 1.38 13.24
C TRP A 68 -11.84 2.24 14.29
N ASP A 69 -11.53 2.02 15.57
CA ASP A 69 -11.81 3.01 16.60
C ASP A 69 -10.87 4.20 16.41
N MET A 70 -11.38 5.30 15.82
CA MET A 70 -10.66 6.57 15.69
C MET A 70 -11.42 7.69 16.39
N SER A 71 -10.67 8.61 17.00
CA SER A 71 -11.23 9.85 17.52
C SER A 71 -11.62 10.76 16.35
N GLU A 72 -12.70 11.54 16.50
CA GLU A 72 -13.16 12.49 15.47
C GLU A 72 -12.04 13.45 15.02
N SER A 73 -11.13 13.82 15.94
CA SER A 73 -9.97 14.67 15.63
C SER A 73 -8.93 14.01 14.73
N ASP A 74 -8.72 12.69 14.85
CA ASP A 74 -7.77 11.96 14.00
C ASP A 74 -8.34 11.70 12.61
N CYS A 75 -9.67 11.62 12.50
CA CYS A 75 -10.39 11.45 11.23
C CYS A 75 -10.24 12.65 10.30
N ASN A 76 -9.95 13.84 10.81
CA ASN A 76 -9.90 15.06 10.00
C ASN A 76 -8.56 15.29 9.30
N ASN A 77 -7.53 14.47 9.54
CA ASN A 77 -6.25 14.59 8.86
C ASN A 77 -6.12 13.55 7.72
N PRO A 78 -6.16 13.97 6.44
CA PRO A 78 -6.06 13.06 5.30
C PRO A 78 -4.73 12.32 5.23
N ASP A 79 -3.63 12.89 5.74
CA ASP A 79 -2.32 12.22 5.73
C ASP A 79 -2.25 11.11 6.79
N THR A 80 -2.76 11.37 8.00
CA THR A 80 -2.86 10.36 9.07
C THR A 80 -3.73 9.18 8.62
N PHE A 81 -4.85 9.51 7.97
CA PHE A 81 -5.76 8.53 7.38
C PHE A 81 -5.05 7.63 6.35
N LEU A 82 -4.37 8.21 5.36
CA LEU A 82 -3.67 7.46 4.32
C LEU A 82 -2.53 6.60 4.89
N GLN A 83 -1.85 7.10 5.92
CA GLN A 83 -0.79 6.35 6.60
C GLN A 83 -1.33 5.12 7.34
N LYS A 84 -2.52 5.21 7.95
CA LYS A 84 -3.14 4.08 8.64
C LYS A 84 -3.56 2.97 7.66
N PHE A 85 -4.09 3.34 6.51
CA PHE A 85 -4.33 2.40 5.41
C PHE A 85 -3.03 1.73 4.96
N GLU A 86 -1.97 2.52 4.72
CA GLU A 86 -0.66 2.00 4.32
C GLU A 86 -0.14 0.97 5.34
N ARG A 87 -0.24 1.27 6.65
CA ARG A 87 0.17 0.35 7.72
C ARG A 87 -0.69 -0.90 7.82
N HIS A 88 -1.96 -0.83 7.46
CA HIS A 88 -2.85 -1.99 7.47
C HIS A 88 -2.57 -2.92 6.28
N LEU A 89 -2.22 -2.34 5.12
CA LEU A 89 -1.92 -3.06 3.89
C LEU A 89 -0.47 -3.54 3.81
N GLU A 90 0.45 -2.87 4.50
CA GLU A 90 1.83 -3.30 4.58
C GLU A 90 1.86 -4.70 5.20
N PRO A 91 2.42 -5.70 4.48
CA PRO A 91 2.56 -7.02 5.05
C PRO A 91 3.37 -6.86 6.32
N ARG A 92 2.76 -7.19 7.47
CA ARG A 92 3.49 -7.31 8.73
C ARG A 92 4.53 -8.39 8.47
N SER A 93 5.74 -7.97 8.11
CA SER A 93 6.86 -8.87 7.90
C SER A 93 7.08 -9.59 9.23
N ASN A 94 6.47 -10.76 9.35
CA ASN A 94 6.52 -11.47 10.60
C ASN A 94 7.93 -12.02 10.67
N HIS A 95 8.78 -11.39 11.48
CA HIS A 95 10.17 -11.79 11.64
C HIS A 95 10.29 -13.30 11.88
N ARG A 96 9.28 -13.93 12.51
CA ARG A 96 9.22 -15.38 12.69
C ARG A 96 9.13 -16.18 11.38
N ILE A 97 8.34 -15.72 10.40
CA ILE A 97 8.19 -16.37 9.09
C ILE A 97 9.50 -16.26 8.32
N HIS A 98 10.08 -15.07 8.20
CA HIS A 98 11.36 -14.89 7.52
C HIS A 98 12.51 -15.61 8.22
N ARG A 99 12.45 -15.76 9.55
CA ARG A 99 13.39 -16.58 10.32
C ARG A 99 13.25 -18.05 9.97
N TYR A 100 12.02 -18.55 9.90
CA TYR A 100 11.74 -19.92 9.50
C TYR A 100 12.22 -20.19 8.07
N GLU A 101 11.93 -19.30 7.12
CA GLU A 101 12.39 -19.40 5.72
C GLU A 101 13.92 -19.44 5.63
N PHE A 102 14.61 -18.53 6.33
CA PHE A 102 16.07 -18.48 6.35
C PHE A 102 16.70 -19.74 6.95
N GLN A 103 16.12 -20.28 8.03
CA GLN A 103 16.57 -21.53 8.63
C GLN A 103 16.33 -22.74 7.72
N GLY A 104 15.36 -22.65 6.82
CA GLY A 104 15.03 -23.68 5.83
C GLY A 104 15.89 -23.65 4.56
N LEU A 105 16.68 -22.60 4.32
CA LEU A 105 17.50 -22.47 3.12
C LEU A 105 18.60 -23.54 3.08
N LYS A 106 18.62 -24.31 1.99
CA LYS A 106 19.68 -25.25 1.65
C LYS A 106 20.25 -24.88 0.28
N GLN A 107 21.55 -25.10 0.11
CA GLN A 107 22.19 -24.93 -1.19
C GLN A 107 21.67 -26.01 -2.13
N ASP A 108 21.23 -25.61 -3.32
CA ASP A 108 20.79 -26.57 -4.33
C ASP A 108 22.01 -27.31 -4.92
N PRO A 109 21.89 -28.60 -5.31
CA PRO A 109 23.03 -29.39 -5.77
C PRO A 109 23.76 -28.83 -7.02
N GLN A 110 23.07 -27.99 -7.79
CA GLN A 110 23.58 -27.34 -9.01
C GLN A 110 23.90 -25.85 -8.81
N GLU A 111 23.66 -25.30 -7.62
CA GLU A 111 23.87 -23.88 -7.32
C GLU A 111 25.31 -23.63 -6.89
N THR A 112 25.93 -22.60 -7.45
CA THR A 112 27.27 -22.17 -7.04
C THR A 112 27.23 -21.54 -5.66
N ILE A 113 28.35 -21.66 -4.94
CA ILE A 113 28.47 -21.11 -3.58
C ILE A 113 28.18 -19.61 -3.56
N ASP A 114 28.63 -18.85 -4.56
CA ASP A 114 28.41 -17.41 -4.63
C ASP A 114 26.94 -17.04 -4.83
N HIS A 115 26.19 -17.82 -5.61
CA HIS A 115 24.76 -17.60 -5.81
C HIS A 115 23.98 -17.91 -4.52
N PHE A 116 24.34 -19.01 -3.84
CA PHE A 116 23.77 -19.36 -2.54
C PHE A 116 24.06 -18.29 -1.47
N LEU A 117 25.30 -17.81 -1.38
CA LEU A 117 25.70 -16.73 -0.47
C LEU A 117 24.96 -15.42 -0.76
N SER A 118 24.72 -15.11 -2.03
CA SER A 118 23.96 -13.92 -2.44
C SER A 118 22.50 -14.02 -1.99
N ARG A 119 21.86 -15.19 -2.16
CA ARG A 119 20.51 -15.49 -1.63
C ARG A 119 20.45 -15.33 -0.12
N LEU A 120 21.41 -15.92 0.61
CA LEU A 120 21.47 -15.82 2.08
C LEU A 120 21.58 -14.36 2.55
N LYS A 121 22.42 -13.56 1.90
CA LYS A 121 22.57 -12.13 2.23
C LYS A 121 21.27 -11.35 2.01
N ASN A 122 20.58 -11.60 0.89
CA ASN A 122 19.30 -10.93 0.60
C ASN A 122 18.24 -11.23 1.66
N VAL A 123 18.09 -12.50 2.05
CA VAL A 123 17.11 -12.89 3.08
C VAL A 123 17.51 -12.38 4.47
N ALA A 124 18.81 -12.33 4.79
CA ALA A 124 19.30 -11.76 6.04
C ALA A 124 19.03 -10.24 6.16
N GLU A 125 19.12 -9.50 5.06
CA GLU A 125 18.78 -8.07 5.03
C GLU A 125 17.28 -7.83 5.22
N ILE A 126 16.42 -8.66 4.62
CA ILE A 126 14.96 -8.63 4.86
C ILE A 126 14.64 -8.82 6.35
N GLN A 127 15.33 -9.75 7.03
CA GLN A 127 15.16 -9.94 8.49
C GLN A 127 15.61 -8.75 9.33
N ARG A 128 16.68 -8.05 8.92
CA ARG A 128 17.14 -6.84 9.61
C ARG A 128 16.13 -5.71 9.53
N GLN A 129 15.47 -5.55 8.38
CA GLN A 129 14.45 -4.52 8.17
C GLN A 129 13.19 -4.79 9.01
N GLY A 130 12.76 -6.06 9.11
CA GLY A 130 11.63 -6.47 9.95
C GLY A 130 11.87 -6.27 11.46
N ARG A 131 13.12 -6.36 11.95
CA ARG A 131 13.45 -6.11 13.37
C ARG A 131 13.38 -4.64 13.79
N LYS A 132 13.49 -3.69 12.85
CA LYS A 132 13.46 -2.25 13.19
C LYS A 132 12.06 -1.73 13.55
N HIS A 133 11.03 -2.53 13.30
CA HIS A 133 9.63 -2.17 13.52
C HIS A 133 8.94 -3.01 14.62
N CYS A 134 9.71 -3.82 15.37
CA CYS A 134 9.26 -4.55 16.56
C CYS A 134 9.73 -3.86 17.84
#